data_AF-A0A945R970-F1
#
_entry.id   AF-A0A945R970-F1
#
_cell.length_a   1.000
_cell.length_b   1.000
_cell.length_c   1.000
_cell.angle_alpha   90.00
_cell.angle_beta   90.00
_cell.angle_gamma   90.00
#
_symmetry.space_group_name_H-M   'P 1'
#
loop_
_entity.id
_entity.type
_entity.pdbx_description
1 polymer ?
#
loop_
_entity_poly.entity_id
_entity_poly.type
_entity_poly.pdbx_seq_one_letter_code
_entity_poly.pdbx_strand_id
1 'polypeptide(L)' 'MQKLSSILKILLSGLLLIAALATAVNLILLTMRPETISVVNALIGQGVIIIALLAFSRVMFRKGKAGLTSTGNPPENE' A
#
# COMPACT_ATOMS: atom_id res chain seq x y z
N MET A 1 -12.95 -2.93 20.53
CA MET A 1 -12.82 -3.33 19.10
C MET A 1 -11.90 -2.44 18.25
N GLN A 2 -11.56 -1.21 18.67
CA GLN A 2 -10.75 -0.27 17.87
C GLN A 2 -9.27 -0.69 17.69
N LYS A 3 -8.66 -1.37 18.68
CA LYS A 3 -7.30 -1.93 18.57
C LYS A 3 -7.19 -2.99 17.47
N LEU A 4 -8.14 -3.93 17.41
CA LEU A 4 -8.16 -4.99 16.40
C LEU A 4 -8.30 -4.42 14.97
N SER A 5 -9.18 -3.43 14.78
CA SER A 5 -9.30 -2.73 13.49
C SER A 5 -8.00 -2.01 13.10
N SER A 6 -7.27 -1.45 14.06
CA SER A 6 -6.00 -0.76 13.81
C SER A 6 -4.88 -1.73 13.43
N ILE A 7 -4.80 -2.90 14.09
CA ILE A 7 -3.89 -3.99 13.73
C ILE A 7 -4.17 -4.48 12.31
N LEU A 8 -5.44 -4.71 11.97
CA LEU A 8 -5.84 -5.18 10.65
C LEU A 8 -5.46 -4.19 9.54
N LYS A 9 -5.61 -2.88 9.78
CA LYS A 9 -5.18 -1.82 8.83
C LYS A 9 -3.67 -1.82 8.59
N ILE A 10 -2.87 -2.08 9.63
CA ILE A 10 -1.41 -2.18 9.50
C ILE A 10 -1.03 -3.42 8.69
N LEU A 11 -1.63 -4.57 9.00
CA LEU A 11 -1.44 -5.81 8.25
C LEU A 11 -1.79 -5.63 6.76
N LEU A 12 -2.95 -5.01 6.48
CA LEU A 12 -3.39 -4.71 5.13
C LEU A 12 -2.43 -3.75 4.41
N SER A 13 -1.89 -2.74 5.12
CA SER A 13 -0.90 -1.83 4.54
C SER A 13 0.40 -2.55 4.15
N GLY A 14 0.85 -3.51 4.96
CA GLY A 14 2.00 -4.35 4.64
C GLY A 14 1.75 -5.22 3.42
N LEU A 15 0.57 -5.84 3.34
CA LEU A 15 0.17 -6.64 2.17
C LEU A 15 0.13 -5.81 0.88
N LEU A 16 -0.44 -4.60 0.94
CA LEU A 16 -0.47 -3.66 -0.20
C LEU A 16 0.93 -3.24 -0.65
N LEU A 17 1.87 -3.08 0.29
CA LEU A 17 3.26 -2.76 -0.03
C LEU A 17 3.93 -3.93 -0.76
N ILE A 18 3.75 -5.16 -0.26
CA ILE A 18 4.28 -6.37 -0.90
C ILE A 18 3.68 -6.54 -2.30
N ALA A 19 2.37 -6.34 -2.44
CA ALA A 19 1.70 -6.41 -3.73
C ALA A 19 2.26 -5.38 -4.73
N ALA A 20 2.45 -4.13 -4.30
CA ALA A 20 3.05 -3.09 -5.14
C ALA A 20 4.48 -3.45 -5.58
N LEU A 21 5.31 -4.01 -4.69
CA LEU A 21 6.65 -4.48 -5.02
C LEU A 21 6.62 -5.64 -6.01
N ALA A 22 5.74 -6.63 -5.80
CA ALA A 22 5.58 -7.76 -6.71
C ALA A 22 5.14 -7.30 -8.11
N THR A 23 4.22 -6.33 -8.18
CA THR A 23 3.81 -5.71 -9.45
C THR A 23 4.97 -4.97 -10.12
N ALA A 24 5.79 -4.24 -9.35
CA ALA A 24 6.96 -3.55 -9.88
C ALA A 24 7.99 -4.53 -10.47
N VAL A 25 8.28 -5.63 -9.77
CA VAL A 25 9.17 -6.70 -10.27
C VAL A 25 8.61 -7.32 -11.55
N ASN A 26 7.31 -7.66 -11.55
CA ASN A 26 6.65 -8.20 -12.73
C ASN A 26 6.72 -7.25 -13.92
N LEU A 27 6.64 -5.94 -13.67
CA LEU A 27 6.72 -4.92 -14.70
C LEU A 27 8.14 -4.80 -15.29
N ILE A 28 9.19 -4.90 -14.46
CA ILE A 28 10.58 -4.97 -14.94
C ILE A 28 10.77 -6.21 -15.83
N LEU A 29 10.25 -7.37 -15.42
CA LEU A 29 10.31 -8.59 -16.24
C LEU A 29 9.56 -8.44 -17.57
N LEU A 30 8.45 -7.69 -17.57
CA LEU A 30 7.69 -7.38 -18.77
C LEU A 30 8.49 -6.52 -19.76
N THR A 31 9.33 -5.58 -19.28
CA THR A 31 10.17 -4.74 -20.16
C THR A 31 11.21 -5.51 -20.96
N MET A 32 11.55 -6.73 -20.54
CA MET A 32 12.49 -7.62 -21.24
C MET A 32 11.82 -8.38 -22.40
N ARG A 33 10.50 -8.27 -22.58
CA ARG A 33 9.76 -8.88 -23.70
C ARG A 33 9.82 -7.96 -24.92
N PRO A 34 10.19 -8.46 -26.12
CA PRO A 34 10.30 -7.67 -27.34
C PRO A 34 8.92 -7.39 -27.98
N GLU A 35 8.06 -6.68 -27.26
CA GLU A 35 6.69 -6.32 -27.70
C GLU A 35 6.50 -4.79 -27.57
N THR A 36 6.76 -4.06 -28.65
CA THR A 36 7.12 -2.62 -28.59
C THR A 36 5.99 -1.62 -28.33
N ILE A 37 4.71 -1.99 -28.49
CA ILE A 37 3.57 -1.06 -28.27
C ILE A 37 2.72 -1.49 -27.06
N SER A 38 2.43 -2.78 -26.91
CA SER A 38 1.62 -3.30 -25.80
C SER A 38 2.33 -3.15 -24.44
N VAL A 39 3.65 -3.36 -24.40
CA VAL A 39 4.44 -3.27 -23.15
C VAL A 39 4.51 -1.85 -22.63
N VAL A 40 4.58 -0.85 -23.51
CA VAL A 40 4.61 0.57 -23.10
C VAL A 40 3.29 0.99 -22.45
N ASN A 41 2.16 0.59 -23.03
CA ASN A 41 0.85 0.84 -22.42
C ASN A 41 0.69 0.12 -21.06
N ALA A 42 1.17 -1.12 -20.97
CA ALA A 42 1.20 -1.87 -19.71
C ALA A 42 2.11 -1.23 -18.65
N LEU A 43 3.27 -0.69 -19.05
CA LEU A 43 4.19 0.06 -18.18
C LEU A 43 3.52 1.28 -17.55
N ILE A 44 2.85 2.09 -18.37
CA ILE A 44 2.15 3.29 -17.90
C ILE A 44 0.99 2.89 -16.98
N GLY A 45 0.14 1.95 -17.41
CA GLY A 45 -1.01 1.50 -16.63
C GLY A 45 -0.62 0.89 -15.28
N GLN A 46 0.36 -0.03 -15.28
CA GLN A 46 0.84 -0.64 -14.04
C GLN A 46 1.62 0.34 -13.17
N GLY A 47 2.35 1.29 -13.77
CA GLY A 47 3.04 2.36 -13.03
C GLY A 47 2.06 3.20 -12.20
N VAL A 48 0.93 3.61 -12.79
CA VAL A 48 -0.13 4.34 -12.07
C VAL A 48 -0.72 3.49 -10.93
N ILE A 49 -0.96 2.20 -11.18
CA ILE A 49 -1.49 1.27 -10.17
C ILE A 49 -0.51 1.11 -9.00
N ILE A 50 0.78 0.97 -9.26
CA ILE A 50 1.81 0.86 -8.23
C ILE A 50 1.82 2.13 -7.35
N ILE A 51 1.80 3.32 -7.96
CA ILE A 51 1.75 4.59 -7.21
C ILE A 51 0.49 4.66 -6.34
N ALA A 52 -0.67 4.29 -6.88
CA ALA A 52 -1.92 4.28 -6.13
C ALA A 52 -1.89 3.29 -4.94
N LEU A 53 -1.36 2.09 -5.14
CA LEU A 53 -1.19 1.08 -4.10
C LEU A 53 -0.24 1.55 -2.99
N LEU A 54 0.88 2.18 -3.35
CA LEU A 54 1.84 2.73 -2.38
C LEU A 54 1.23 3.89 -1.58
N ALA A 55 0.51 4.80 -2.25
CA ALA A 55 -0.18 5.90 -1.59
C ALA A 55 -1.25 5.37 -0.61
N PHE A 56 -2.03 4.38 -1.05
CA PHE A 56 -3.07 3.77 -0.23
C PHE A 56 -2.49 3.00 0.97
N SER A 57 -1.42 2.22 0.76
CA SER A 57 -0.66 1.57 1.83
C SER A 57 -0.17 2.59 2.87
N ARG A 58 0.41 3.71 2.43
CA ARG A 58 0.91 4.75 3.33
C ARG A 58 -0.20 5.40 4.16
N VAL A 59 -1.37 5.63 3.56
CA VAL A 59 -2.54 6.17 4.27
C VAL A 59 -3.07 5.17 5.30
N MET A 60 -3.23 3.91 4.91
CA MET A 60 -3.66 2.82 5.81
C MET A 60 -2.69 2.66 6.99
N PHE A 61 -1.38 2.69 6.73
CA PHE A 61 -0.35 2.58 7.76
C PHE A 61 -0.39 3.75 8.74
N ARG A 62 -0.50 4.99 8.25
CA ARG A 62 -0.65 6.19 9.11
C ARG A 62 -1.89 6.12 9.98
N LYS A 63 -3.04 5.76 9.41
CA LYS A 63 -4.31 5.63 10.15
C LYS A 63 -4.26 4.48 11.17
N GLY A 64 -3.64 3.35 10.81
CA GLY A 64 -3.44 2.21 11.69
C GLY A 64 -2.55 2.57 12.89
N LYS A 65 -1.42 3.24 12.65
CA LYS A 65 -0.53 3.73 13.72
C LYS A 65 -1.22 4.74 14.65
N ALA A 66 -1.94 5.71 14.07
CA ALA A 66 -2.68 6.70 14.85
C ALA A 66 -3.75 6.04 15.75
N GLY A 67 -4.46 5.02 15.24
CA GLY A 67 -5.44 4.26 16.02
C GLY A 67 -4.82 3.44 17.17
N LEU A 68 -3.57 2.98 17.01
CA LEU A 68 -2.84 2.31 18.09
C LEU A 68 -2.32 3.28 19.16
N THR A 69 -1.82 4.45 18.76
CA THR A 69 -1.34 5.50 19.69
C THR A 69 -2.49 6.18 20.44
N SER A 70 -3.62 6.44 19.78
CA SER A 70 -4.74 7.18 20.39
C SER A 70 -5.52 6.38 21.43
N THR A 71 -5.32 5.05 21.49
CA THR A 71 -5.90 4.21 22.56
C THR A 71 -5.03 4.24 23.84
N GLY A 72 -3.89 4.95 23.82
CA GLY A 72 -2.95 5.05 24.94
C GLY A 72 -3.12 6.27 25.85
N ASN A 73 -3.89 7.28 25.45
CA ASN A 73 -4.24 8.40 26.34
C ASN A 73 -5.64 8.17 26.92
N PRO A 74 -5.77 7.99 28.24
CA PRO A 74 -7.04 8.24 28.91
C PRO A 74 -7.48 9.67 28.62
N PRO A 75 -8.79 9.97 28.55
CA PRO A 75 -9.23 11.35 28.61
C PRO A 75 -8.71 11.93 29.93
N GLU A 76 -7.82 12.91 29.84
CA GLU A 76 -7.52 13.80 30.95
C GLU A 76 -8.85 14.50 31.28
N ASN A 77 -9.41 14.07 32.39
CA ASN A 77 -10.55 14.64 33.08
C ASN A 77 -10.34 16.14 33.33
N GLU A 78 -11.09 16.95 32.59
CA GLU A 78 -11.51 18.31 32.98
C GLU A 78 -12.98 18.30 33.39
#